data_AF-A0A1A9RCN8-F1
#
_entry.id   AF-A0A1A9RCN8-F1
#
_cell.length_a   1.000
_cell.length_b   1.000
_cell.length_c   1.000
_cell.angle_alpha   90.00
_cell.angle_beta   90.00
_cell.angle_gamma   90.00
#
_symmetry.space_group_name_H-M   'P 1'
#
loop_
_entity.id
_entity.type
_entity.pdbx_description
1 polymer ?
#
loop_
_entity_poly.entity_id
_entity_poly.type
_entity_poly.pdbx_seq_one_letter_code
_entity_poly.pdbx_strand_id
1 'polypeptide(L)'
;MTQTFTQIREWAEARNLIAGSDSFRQLAKLVEETGELAADISRGRPRRRIADSIGDCVVVLTILAAQNGLQIEDCITQAYDEIKERKGVMKDGVFVKEEDAQ
;
A
#
# COMPACT_ATOMS: atom_id res chain seq x y z
N MET A 1 -12.76 9.61 1.61
CA MET A 1 -11.58 8.76 1.32
C MET A 1 -10.79 9.26 0.12
N THR A 2 -11.43 9.74 -0.96
CA THR A 2 -10.75 10.30 -2.15
C THR A 2 -9.97 11.60 -1.92
N GLN A 3 -10.35 12.44 -0.95
CA GLN A 3 -9.67 13.71 -0.70
C GLN A 3 -8.20 13.55 -0.29
N THR A 4 -7.88 12.56 0.55
CA THR A 4 -6.51 12.35 1.04
C THR A 4 -5.55 11.91 -0.06
N PHE A 5 -6.00 11.04 -0.97
CA PHE A 5 -5.19 10.65 -2.13
C PHE A 5 -4.88 11.83 -3.04
N THR A 6 -5.84 12.75 -3.23
CA THR A 6 -5.60 13.99 -3.97
C THR A 6 -4.55 14.86 -3.28
N GLN A 7 -4.64 15.04 -1.96
CA GLN A 7 -3.63 15.80 -1.21
C GLN A 7 -2.23 15.19 -1.30
N ILE A 8 -2.13 13.85 -1.28
CA ILE A 8 -0.84 13.15 -1.46
C ILE A 8 -0.26 13.44 -2.84
N ARG A 9 -1.09 13.32 -3.90
CA ARG A 9 -0.67 13.63 -5.28
C ARG A 9 -0.22 15.08 -5.42
N GLU A 10 -1.00 16.02 -4.93
CA GLU A 10 -0.65 17.45 -4.95
C GLU A 10 0.66 17.73 -4.20
N TRP A 11 0.86 17.12 -3.03
CA TRP A 11 2.08 17.25 -2.26
C TRP A 11 3.30 16.69 -2.99
N ALA A 12 3.12 15.59 -3.72
CA ALA A 12 4.16 14.92 -4.51
C ALA A 12 4.52 15.70 -5.78
N GLU A 13 3.51 16.21 -6.50
CA GLU A 13 3.70 17.09 -7.67
C GLU A 13 4.44 18.37 -7.28
N ALA A 14 4.03 19.02 -6.19
CA ALA A 14 4.68 20.23 -5.67
C ALA A 14 6.17 20.03 -5.31
N ARG A 15 6.61 18.78 -5.13
CA ARG A 15 8.00 18.39 -4.82
C ARG A 15 8.73 17.73 -5.98
N ASN A 16 8.13 17.74 -7.18
CA ASN A 16 8.66 17.10 -8.37
C ASN A 16 8.95 15.59 -8.17
N LEU A 17 8.16 14.91 -7.35
CA LEU A 17 8.30 13.46 -7.14
C LEU A 17 7.69 12.66 -8.28
N ILE A 18 6.75 13.23 -9.03
CA ILE A 18 6.11 12.56 -10.16
C ILE A 18 7.03 12.58 -11.40
N ALA A 19 7.42 13.76 -11.87
CA ALA A 19 8.27 13.91 -13.06
C ALA A 19 9.77 13.85 -12.78
N GLY A 20 10.21 14.18 -11.56
CA GLY A 20 11.62 14.22 -11.17
C GLY A 20 12.18 12.93 -10.57
N SER A 21 11.37 11.87 -10.52
CA SER A 21 11.76 10.54 -10.03
C SER A 21 11.20 9.47 -10.97
N ASP A 22 11.40 8.20 -10.62
CA ASP A 22 10.91 7.05 -11.38
C ASP A 22 10.34 5.96 -10.47
N SER A 23 9.63 5.01 -11.10
CA SER A 23 9.00 3.88 -10.43
C SER A 23 9.99 3.01 -9.65
N PHE A 24 11.25 2.92 -10.09
CA PHE A 24 12.26 2.10 -9.40
C PHE A 24 12.65 2.73 -8.07
N ARG A 25 12.93 4.04 -8.05
CA ARG A 25 13.23 4.78 -6.83
C ARG A 25 12.04 4.79 -5.87
N GLN A 26 10.83 4.92 -6.40
CA GLN A 26 9.62 4.91 -5.58
C GLN A 26 9.31 3.50 -5.04
N LEU A 27 9.60 2.44 -5.81
CA LEU A 27 9.58 1.06 -5.31
C LEU A 27 10.61 0.83 -4.20
N ALA A 28 11.83 1.36 -4.35
CA ALA A 28 12.84 1.28 -3.30
C ALA A 28 12.36 1.96 -1.99
N LYS A 29 11.68 3.11 -2.10
CA LYS A 29 11.04 3.77 -0.96
C LYS A 29 9.93 2.91 -0.35
N LEU A 30 9.13 2.21 -1.16
CA LEU A 30 8.11 1.29 -0.64
C LEU A 30 8.72 0.14 0.18
N VAL A 31 9.86 -0.38 -0.27
CA VAL A 31 10.61 -1.42 0.48
C VAL A 31 11.09 -0.88 1.82
N GLU A 32 11.55 0.37 1.87
CA GLU A 32 11.92 1.06 3.11
C GLU A 32 10.73 1.15 4.08
N GLU A 33 9.58 1.67 3.64
CA GLU A 33 8.38 1.79 4.50
C GLU A 33 7.85 0.42 4.96
N THR A 34 7.93 -0.59 4.10
CA THR A 34 7.57 -1.96 4.46
C THR A 34 8.53 -2.52 5.52
N GLY A 35 9.81 -2.17 5.43
CA GLY A 35 10.82 -2.51 6.42
C GLY A 35 10.55 -1.86 7.78
N GLU A 36 10.12 -0.59 7.80
CA GLU A 36 9.71 0.11 9.02
C GLU A 36 8.47 -0.53 9.64
N LEU A 37 7.45 -0.85 8.83
CA LEU A 37 6.26 -1.54 9.30
C LEU A 37 6.60 -2.91 9.92
N ALA A 38 7.45 -3.71 9.26
CA ALA A 38 7.92 -4.99 9.79
C ALA A 38 8.71 -4.82 11.10
N ALA A 39 9.54 -3.79 11.17
CA ALA A 39 10.31 -3.40 12.34
C ALA A 39 9.42 -3.02 13.54
N ASP A 40 8.29 -2.37 13.29
CA ASP A 40 7.37 -1.96 14.34
C ASP A 40 6.49 -3.10 14.84
N ILE A 41 6.03 -3.97 13.95
CA ILE A 41 5.28 -5.18 14.31
C ILE A 41 6.17 -6.13 15.13
N SER A 42 7.37 -6.45 14.65
CA SER A 42 8.29 -7.40 15.31
C SER A 42 8.73 -6.94 16.71
N ARG A 43 8.75 -5.63 16.95
CA ARG A 43 9.12 -5.04 18.25
C ARG A 43 7.92 -4.72 19.14
N GLY A 44 6.71 -5.15 18.77
CA GLY A 44 5.50 -4.93 19.56
C GLY A 44 5.21 -3.44 19.82
N ARG A 45 5.46 -2.58 18.82
CA ARG A 45 5.25 -1.14 18.98
C ARG A 45 3.76 -0.80 19.17
N PRO A 46 3.44 0.34 19.80
CA PRO A 46 2.05 0.74 20.02
C PRO A 46 1.27 0.84 18.71
N ARG A 47 -0.03 0.54 18.76
CA ARG A 47 -0.94 0.57 17.60
C ARG A 47 -0.87 1.86 16.78
N ARG A 48 -0.65 3.01 17.42
CA ARG A 48 -0.50 4.30 16.73
C ARG A 48 0.68 4.29 15.76
N ARG A 49 1.80 3.70 16.14
CA ARG A 49 2.99 3.64 15.29
C ARG A 49 2.80 2.67 14.13
N ILE A 50 2.20 1.51 14.38
CA ILE A 50 1.83 0.57 13.32
C ILE A 50 0.88 1.23 12.31
N ALA A 51 -0.08 2.03 12.78
CA ALA A 51 -0.99 2.78 11.91
C ALA A 51 -0.27 3.83 11.05
N ASP A 52 0.77 4.47 11.59
CA ASP A 52 1.64 5.43 10.90
C ASP A 52 2.35 4.75 9.73
N SER A 53 3.09 3.67 9.97
CA SER A 53 3.85 2.96 8.93
C SER A 53 2.96 2.31 7.86
N ILE A 54 1.74 1.86 8.21
CA ILE A 54 0.75 1.45 7.21
C ILE A 54 0.37 2.65 6.33
N GLY A 55 0.15 3.82 6.93
CA GLY A 55 -0.13 5.07 6.22
C GLY A 55 1.00 5.46 5.27
N ASP A 56 2.26 5.36 5.70
CA ASP A 56 3.43 5.68 4.88
C ASP A 56 3.52 4.78 3.64
N CYS A 57 3.25 3.49 3.80
CA CYS A 57 3.17 2.57 2.66
C CYS A 57 2.09 3.00 1.65
N VAL A 58 0.92 3.44 2.14
CA VAL A 58 -0.18 3.93 1.29
C VAL A 58 0.18 5.24 0.59
N VAL A 59 0.88 6.17 1.26
CA VAL A 59 1.39 7.40 0.65
C VAL A 59 2.33 7.06 -0.50
N VAL A 60 3.29 6.16 -0.28
CA VAL A 60 4.26 5.76 -1.30
C VAL A 60 3.58 5.06 -2.49
N LEU A 61 2.62 4.17 -2.23
CA LEU A 61 1.84 3.50 -3.28
C LEU A 61 1.01 4.48 -4.10
N THR A 62 0.44 5.52 -3.46
CA THR A 62 -0.31 6.57 -4.15
C THR A 62 0.57 7.34 -5.12
N ILE A 63 1.79 7.69 -4.70
CA ILE A 63 2.77 8.39 -5.54
C ILE A 63 3.25 7.47 -6.67
N LEU A 64 3.52 6.19 -6.37
CA LEU A 64 3.94 5.21 -7.37
C LEU A 64 2.87 5.02 -8.45
N ALA A 65 1.59 4.93 -8.08
CA ALA A 65 0.49 4.88 -9.05
C ALA A 65 0.50 6.12 -9.95
N ALA A 66 0.61 7.32 -9.38
CA ALA A 66 0.66 8.57 -10.12
C ALA A 66 1.85 8.64 -11.10
N GLN A 67 3.04 8.18 -10.71
CA GLN A 67 4.22 8.09 -11.60
C GLN A 67 3.99 7.18 -12.82
N ASN A 68 3.08 6.21 -12.71
CA ASN A 68 2.72 5.31 -13.81
C ASN A 68 1.43 5.74 -14.54
N GLY A 69 0.93 6.96 -14.28
CA GLY A 69 -0.28 7.49 -14.91
C GLY A 69 -1.57 6.82 -14.42
N LEU A 70 -1.55 6.23 -13.21
CA LEU A 70 -2.67 5.52 -12.61
C LEU A 70 -3.25 6.29 -11.42
N GLN A 71 -4.51 6.00 -11.09
CA GLN A 71 -5.13 6.41 -9.83
C GLN A 71 -5.13 5.23 -8.85
N ILE A 72 -4.63 5.45 -7.64
CA ILE A 72 -4.57 4.40 -6.61
C ILE A 72 -5.96 3.88 -6.25
N GLU A 73 -6.98 4.74 -6.34
CA GLU A 73 -8.39 4.39 -6.13
C GLU A 73 -8.87 3.31 -7.11
N ASP A 74 -8.45 3.39 -8.38
CA ASP A 74 -8.81 2.40 -9.39
C ASP A 74 -8.05 1.09 -9.15
N CYS A 75 -6.77 1.17 -8.78
CA CYS A 75 -5.97 0.00 -8.41
C CYS A 75 -6.58 -0.76 -7.21
N ILE A 76 -7.04 -0.03 -6.18
CA ILE A 76 -7.68 -0.63 -5.01
C ILE A 76 -9.04 -1.24 -5.36
N THR A 77 -9.84 -0.53 -6.17
CA THR A 77 -11.14 -1.04 -6.64
C THR A 77 -10.97 -2.36 -7.39
N GLN A 78 -10.02 -2.40 -8.34
CA GLN A 78 -9.70 -3.60 -9.10
C GLN A 78 -9.26 -4.75 -8.19
N ALA A 79 -8.33 -4.50 -7.26
CA ALA A 79 -7.88 -5.51 -6.32
C ALA A 79 -9.02 -6.01 -5.41
N TYR A 80 -9.93 -5.12 -4.98
CA TYR A 80 -11.10 -5.50 -4.20
C TYR A 80 -12.05 -6.40 -4.98
N ASP A 81 -12.32 -6.06 -6.24
CA ASP A 81 -13.18 -6.85 -7.12
C ASP A 81 -12.66 -8.27 -7.34
N GLU A 82 -11.34 -8.48 -7.31
CA GLU A 82 -10.72 -9.81 -7.36
C GLU A 82 -10.83 -10.58 -6.04
N ILE A 83 -10.80 -9.92 -4.88
CA ILE A 83 -10.81 -10.61 -3.58
C ILE A 83 -12.20 -10.84 -3.01
N LYS A 84 -13.20 -10.03 -3.39
CA LYS A 84 -14.54 -10.06 -2.79
C LYS A 84 -15.28 -11.40 -2.99
N GLU A 85 -14.99 -12.10 -4.08
CA GLU A 85 -15.60 -13.41 -4.39
C GLU A 85 -14.76 -14.60 -3.87
N ARG A 86 -13.61 -14.34 -3.23
CA ARG A 86 -12.73 -15.43 -2.76
C ARG A 86 -13.40 -16.20 -1.63
N LYS A 87 -13.45 -17.52 -1.78
CA LYS A 87 -13.86 -18.47 -0.73
C LYS A 87 -12.63 -19.11 -0.11
N GLY A 88 -12.66 -19.29 1.20
CA GLY A 88 -11.54 -19.84 1.95
C GLY A 88 -11.77 -19.75 3.45
N VAL A 89 -10.81 -20.25 4.21
CA VAL A 89 -10.84 -20.29 5.68
C VAL A 89 -9.52 -19.81 6.24
N MET A 90 -9.56 -19.26 7.45
CA MET A 90 -8.34 -18.98 8.20
C MET A 90 -7.78 -20.30 8.77
N LYS A 91 -6.53 -20.62 8.44
CA LYS A 91 -5.81 -21.77 8.99
C LYS A 91 -4.42 -21.31 9.41
N ASP A 92 -4.04 -21.58 10.66
CA ASP A 92 -2.74 -21.22 11.23
C ASP A 92 -2.35 -19.74 11.04
N GLY A 93 -3.35 -18.84 11.11
CA GLY A 93 -3.15 -17.39 10.98
C GLY A 93 -3.08 -16.87 9.54
N VAL A 94 -3.26 -17.72 8.54
CA VAL A 94 -3.23 -17.35 7.11
C VAL A 94 -4.57 -17.67 6.47
N PHE A 95 -5.02 -16.83 5.53
CA PHE A 95 -6.18 -17.13 4.70
C PHE A 95 -5.81 -18.18 3.65
N VAL A 96 -6.42 -19.37 3.73
CA VAL A 96 -6.25 -20.46 2.77
C VAL A 96 -7.48 -20.51 1.89
N LYS A 97 -7.29 -20.44 0.56
CA LYS A 97 -8.40 -20.51 -0.39
C LYS A 97 -9.00 -21.92 -0.42
N GLU A 98 -10.29 -22.01 -0.71
CA GLU A 98 -11.01 -23.28 -0.82
C GLU A 98 -10.41 -24.21 -1.89
N GLU A 99 -9.94 -23.64 -3.01
CA GLU A 99 -9.25 -24.36 -4.10
C GLU A 99 -7.90 -24.96 -3.68
N ASP A 100 -7.24 -24.36 -2.69
CA ASP A 100 -5.91 -24.77 -2.18
C ASP A 100 -6.03 -25.67 -0.94
N ALA A 101 -7.24 -25.90 -0.41
CA ALA A 101 -7.50 -26.57 0.86
C ALA A 101 -7.64 -28.11 0.76
N GLN A 102 -7.15 -28.73 -0.32
CA GLN A 102 -7.15 -30.20 -0.52
C GLN A 102 -6.23 -30.94 0.45
#